data_AF-A0A852JJE6-F1
#
_entry.id   AF-A0A852JJE6-F1
#
_cell.length_a   1.000
_cell.length_b   1.000
_cell.length_c   1.000
_cell.angle_alpha   90.00
_cell.angle_beta   90.00
_cell.angle_gamma   90.00
#
_symmetry.space_group_name_H-M   'P 1'
#
loop_
_entity.id
_entity.type
_entity.pdbx_description
1 polymer ?
#
loop_
_entity_poly.entity_id
_entity_poly.type
_entity_poly.pdbx_seq_one_letter_code
_entity_poly.pdbx_strand_id
1 'polypeptide(L)'
;LQFPSQMGSVLTNPLLLHYMNCVKDESIYLRLYYWMGQRLQEECTWCVVDNPYEEEFRSFLETAYKAECFLQEGLSACEEFLYKTLPLWDGVCCRSEILRLVSWIPPSSFSDIKPYLFDPLAQLFFTSSIYFKCSVLESLKELLQNWLNCNVIQMDLEISS
;
A
#
# COMPACT_ATOMS: atom_id res chain seq x y z
N LEU A 1 -4.06 23.14 13.09
CA LEU A 1 -3.08 23.04 11.98
C LEU A 1 -3.84 23.21 10.67
N GLN A 2 -3.19 23.73 9.63
CA GLN A 2 -3.74 23.75 8.26
C GLN A 2 -2.93 22.77 7.40
N PHE A 3 -3.57 21.99 6.53
CA PHE A 3 -2.86 21.08 5.65
C PHE A 3 -2.04 21.83 4.59
N PRO A 4 -0.84 21.33 4.26
CA PRO A 4 -0.01 21.91 3.22
C PRO A 4 -0.71 21.83 1.86
N SER A 5 -0.36 22.76 0.96
CA SER A 5 -0.73 22.66 -0.46
C SER A 5 -0.05 21.47 -1.14
N GLN A 6 1.13 21.09 -0.67
CA GLN A 6 1.89 19.93 -1.13
C GLN A 6 1.51 18.68 -0.33
N MET A 7 0.55 17.91 -0.85
CA MET A 7 0.03 16.70 -0.18
C MET A 7 1.10 15.64 0.10
N GLY A 8 2.19 15.57 -0.69
CA GLY A 8 3.29 14.65 -0.42
C GLY A 8 3.99 14.86 0.93
N SER A 9 3.98 16.08 1.47
CA SER A 9 4.55 16.36 2.79
C SER A 9 3.71 15.80 3.96
N VAL A 10 2.46 15.41 3.68
CA VAL A 10 1.61 14.74 4.66
C VAL A 10 2.14 13.35 4.97
N LEU A 11 2.50 12.58 3.94
CA LEU A 11 2.99 11.20 4.08
C LEU A 11 4.30 11.10 4.88
N THR A 12 5.08 12.18 4.92
CA THR A 12 6.39 12.22 5.60
C THR A 12 6.33 12.86 6.98
N ASN A 13 5.17 13.39 7.40
CA ASN A 13 5.02 14.12 8.66
C ASN A 13 4.09 13.37 9.63
N PRO A 14 4.64 12.73 10.68
CA PRO A 14 3.84 12.00 11.68
C PRO A 14 2.74 12.83 12.35
N LEU A 15 2.97 14.14 12.57
CA LEU A 15 1.96 15.01 13.17
C LEU A 15 0.79 15.25 12.22
N LEU A 16 1.05 15.36 10.92
CA LEU A 16 -0.01 15.52 9.92
C LEU A 16 -0.78 14.21 9.71
N LEU A 17 -0.08 13.06 9.66
CA LEU A 17 -0.72 11.74 9.62
C LEU A 17 -1.60 11.50 10.85
N HIS A 18 -1.09 11.81 12.04
CA HIS A 18 -1.86 11.69 13.27
C HIS A 18 -3.09 12.62 13.26
N TYR A 19 -2.92 13.86 12.83
CA TYR A 19 -4.03 14.80 12.70
C TYR A 19 -5.09 14.30 11.72
N MET A 20 -4.71 13.70 10.58
CA MET A 20 -5.67 13.08 9.66
C MET A 20 -6.48 11.99 10.35
N ASN A 21 -5.81 11.09 11.08
CA ASN A 21 -6.46 9.98 11.76
C ASN A 21 -7.42 10.46 12.87
N CYS A 22 -7.06 11.53 13.59
CA CYS A 22 -7.90 12.08 14.65
C CYS A 22 -9.08 12.91 14.14
N VAL A 23 -8.87 13.76 13.13
CA VAL A 23 -9.87 14.74 12.69
C VAL A 23 -10.88 14.13 11.72
N LYS A 24 -10.49 13.10 10.96
CA LYS A 24 -11.36 12.37 10.03
C LYS A 24 -12.12 13.28 9.06
N ASP A 25 -11.51 14.38 8.64
CA ASP A 25 -12.06 15.28 7.64
C ASP A 25 -11.97 14.62 6.25
N GLU A 26 -13.15 14.27 5.71
CA GLU A 26 -13.27 13.60 4.40
C GLU A 26 -12.61 14.40 3.26
N SER A 27 -12.65 15.73 3.30
CA SER A 27 -12.08 16.56 2.24
C SER A 27 -10.55 16.46 2.19
N ILE A 28 -9.91 16.33 3.36
CA ILE A 28 -8.46 16.15 3.47
C ILE A 28 -8.07 14.75 3.00
N TYR A 29 -8.83 13.74 3.42
CA TYR A 29 -8.62 12.36 2.99
C TYR A 29 -8.73 12.22 1.47
N LEU A 30 -9.80 12.76 0.87
CA LEU A 30 -9.99 12.74 -0.58
C LEU A 30 -8.87 13.44 -1.33
N ARG A 31 -8.40 14.60 -0.84
CA ARG A 31 -7.29 15.32 -1.47
C ARG A 31 -5.99 14.50 -1.44
N LEU A 32 -5.70 13.82 -0.33
CA LEU A 32 -4.54 12.93 -0.26
C LEU A 32 -4.71 11.73 -1.20
N TYR A 33 -5.89 11.09 -1.17
CA TYR A 33 -6.23 9.94 -2.01
C TYR A 33 -6.03 10.25 -3.51
N TYR A 34 -6.61 11.34 -4.02
CA TYR A 34 -6.46 11.69 -5.44
C TYR A 34 -5.03 12.08 -5.80
N TRP A 35 -4.32 12.81 -4.92
CA TRP A 35 -2.93 13.17 -5.15
C TRP A 35 -2.03 11.92 -5.21
N MET A 36 -2.23 10.96 -4.30
CA MET A 36 -1.50 9.69 -4.30
C MET A 36 -1.83 8.86 -5.54
N GLY A 37 -3.11 8.74 -5.90
CA GLY A 37 -3.53 7.98 -7.07
C GLY A 37 -2.89 8.50 -8.36
N GLN A 38 -2.87 9.83 -8.53
CA GLN A 38 -2.16 10.47 -9.64
C GLN A 38 -0.66 10.16 -9.61
N ARG A 39 0.00 10.33 -8.45
CA ARG A 39 1.43 10.09 -8.30
C ARG A 39 1.82 8.63 -8.57
N LEU A 40 1.04 7.67 -8.05
CA LEU A 40 1.23 6.24 -8.26
C LEU A 40 1.08 5.88 -9.74
N GLN A 41 0.10 6.47 -10.44
CA GLN A 41 -0.14 6.20 -11.86
C GLN A 41 0.95 6.80 -12.76
N GLU A 42 1.39 8.03 -12.49
CA GLU A 42 2.43 8.72 -13.28
C GLU A 42 3.79 8.03 -13.20
N GLU A 43 4.14 7.50 -12.03
CA GLU A 43 5.46 6.91 -11.74
C GLU A 43 5.49 5.38 -11.91
N CYS A 44 4.36 4.75 -12.26
CA CYS A 44 4.29 3.32 -12.52
C CYS A 44 4.94 2.98 -13.87
N THR A 45 6.02 2.22 -13.83
CA THR A 45 7.00 2.18 -14.95
C THR A 45 7.21 0.80 -15.56
N TRP A 46 6.26 -0.12 -15.37
CA TRP A 46 6.42 -1.55 -15.62
C TRP A 46 6.75 -1.96 -17.06
N CYS A 47 6.71 -1.03 -18.00
CA CYS A 47 6.99 -1.27 -19.41
C CYS A 47 8.19 -0.48 -19.96
N VAL A 48 8.92 0.27 -19.13
CA VAL A 48 10.04 1.11 -19.59
C VAL A 48 11.37 0.45 -19.25
N VAL A 49 12.03 -0.13 -20.26
CA VAL A 49 13.44 -0.54 -20.18
C VAL A 49 14.28 0.70 -19.91
N ASP A 50 15.15 0.65 -18.90
CA ASP A 50 15.95 1.78 -18.41
C ASP A 50 15.12 2.98 -17.92
N ASN A 51 14.20 2.75 -16.98
CA ASN A 51 13.47 3.85 -16.35
C ASN A 51 14.38 4.67 -15.40
N PRO A 52 14.71 5.93 -15.72
CA PRO A 52 15.55 6.76 -14.86
C PRO A 52 14.86 7.17 -13.55
N TYR A 53 13.54 6.97 -13.45
CA TYR A 53 12.73 7.34 -12.28
C TYR A 53 12.45 6.17 -11.32
N GLU A 54 13.05 4.99 -11.52
CA GLU A 54 12.75 3.82 -10.68
C GLU A 54 13.09 4.08 -9.20
N GLU A 55 14.22 4.72 -8.90
CA GLU A 55 14.61 5.04 -7.53
C GLU A 55 13.67 6.07 -6.88
N GLU A 56 13.18 7.05 -7.64
CA GLU A 56 12.21 8.03 -7.14
C GLU A 56 10.87 7.36 -6.84
N PHE A 57 10.41 6.48 -7.73
CA PHE A 57 9.21 5.70 -7.51
C PHE A 57 9.36 4.77 -6.30
N ARG A 58 10.49 4.08 -6.18
CA ARG A 58 10.82 3.23 -5.03
C ARG A 58 10.80 4.02 -3.72
N SER A 59 11.40 5.21 -3.71
CA SER A 59 11.40 6.12 -2.56
C SER A 59 9.99 6.57 -2.17
N PHE A 60 9.13 6.79 -3.17
CA PHE A 60 7.74 7.13 -2.95
C PHE A 60 6.93 5.97 -2.37
N LEU A 61 7.07 4.75 -2.91
CA LEU A 61 6.40 3.56 -2.36
C LEU A 61 6.87 3.27 -0.92
N GLU A 62 8.16 3.44 -0.63
CA GLU A 62 8.71 3.34 0.72
C GLU A 62 8.09 4.36 1.68
N THR A 63 7.83 5.58 1.20
CA THR A 63 7.18 6.64 1.97
C THR A 63 5.72 6.29 2.25
N ALA A 64 5.00 5.78 1.25
CA ALA A 64 3.63 5.31 1.41
C ALA A 64 3.53 4.16 2.43
N TYR A 65 4.43 3.16 2.33
CA TYR A 65 4.50 2.06 3.28
C TYR A 65 4.75 2.52 4.72
N LYS A 66 5.66 3.48 4.93
CA LYS A 66 5.90 4.06 6.25
C LYS A 66 4.67 4.79 6.80
N ALA A 67 3.92 5.46 5.94
CA ALA A 67 2.68 6.11 6.32
C ALA A 67 1.61 5.08 6.74
N GLU A 68 1.43 3.99 5.98
CA GLU A 68 0.53 2.88 6.33
C GLU A 68 0.93 2.22 7.66
N CYS A 69 2.23 1.98 7.88
CA CYS A 69 2.74 1.47 9.16
C CYS A 69 2.44 2.44 10.31
N PHE A 70 2.57 3.74 10.11
CA PHE A 70 2.26 4.73 11.15
C PHE A 70 0.77 4.76 11.47
N LEU A 71 -0.08 4.68 10.44
CA LEU A 71 -1.53 4.68 10.57
C LEU A 71 -2.09 3.36 11.09
N GLN A 72 -1.32 2.27 10.96
CA GLN A 72 -1.77 0.89 11.19
C GLN A 72 -2.98 0.53 10.31
N GLU A 73 -3.00 1.08 9.09
CA GLU A 73 -4.09 0.95 8.12
C GLU A 73 -3.53 1.16 6.70
N GLY A 74 -4.07 0.40 5.73
CA GLY A 74 -3.76 0.58 4.31
C GLY A 74 -4.38 1.85 3.72
N LEU A 75 -3.68 2.48 2.79
CA LEU A 75 -4.18 3.65 2.07
C LEU A 75 -4.96 3.19 0.84
N SER A 76 -6.21 3.64 0.69
CA SER A 76 -7.08 3.25 -0.44
C SER A 76 -6.44 3.49 -1.82
N ALA A 77 -5.62 4.54 -1.96
CA ALA A 77 -4.90 4.81 -3.20
C ALA A 77 -3.85 3.72 -3.52
N CYS A 78 -3.17 3.19 -2.50
CA CYS A 78 -2.22 2.08 -2.65
C CYS A 78 -2.95 0.78 -2.98
N GLU A 79 -4.06 0.48 -2.31
CA GLU A 79 -4.88 -0.71 -2.60
C GLU A 79 -5.37 -0.71 -4.06
N GLU A 80 -6.00 0.39 -4.49
CA GLU A 80 -6.51 0.50 -5.86
C GLU A 80 -5.39 0.41 -6.90
N PHE A 81 -4.25 1.05 -6.61
CA PHE A 81 -3.05 0.90 -7.43
C PHE A 81 -2.60 -0.55 -7.52
N LEU A 82 -2.47 -1.27 -6.39
CA LEU A 82 -2.04 -2.66 -6.38
C LEU A 82 -3.01 -3.56 -7.15
N TYR A 83 -4.32 -3.42 -6.97
CA TYR A 83 -5.31 -4.23 -7.68
C TYR A 83 -5.29 -4.01 -9.20
N LYS A 84 -5.11 -2.77 -9.63
CA LYS A 84 -5.01 -2.46 -11.07
C LYS A 84 -3.70 -2.96 -11.66
N THR A 85 -2.64 -2.83 -10.88
CA THR A 85 -1.31 -3.02 -11.41
C THR A 85 -0.92 -4.50 -11.25
N LEU A 86 -0.91 -5.13 -10.07
CA LEU A 86 -0.37 -6.50 -9.83
C LEU A 86 -0.60 -7.54 -10.95
N PRO A 87 -1.79 -7.66 -11.58
CA PRO A 87 -1.99 -8.54 -12.73
C PRO A 87 -1.03 -8.35 -13.92
N LEU A 88 -0.44 -7.17 -14.06
CA LEU A 88 0.50 -6.77 -15.12
C LEU A 88 1.97 -6.79 -14.65
N TRP A 89 2.24 -7.13 -13.39
CA TRP A 89 3.56 -7.02 -12.77
C TRP A 89 4.42 -8.24 -13.10
N ASP A 90 5.69 -8.02 -13.41
CA ASP A 90 6.64 -9.10 -13.72
C ASP A 90 7.40 -9.63 -12.49
N GLY A 91 7.20 -9.02 -11.32
CA GLY A 91 7.88 -9.41 -10.07
C GLY A 91 9.28 -8.82 -9.88
N VAL A 92 9.76 -7.95 -10.78
CA VAL A 92 11.14 -7.43 -10.75
C VAL A 92 11.20 -6.03 -10.15
N CYS A 93 10.54 -5.06 -10.78
CA CYS A 93 10.60 -3.65 -10.37
C CYS A 93 9.96 -3.44 -8.99
N CYS A 94 10.64 -2.69 -8.11
CA CYS A 94 10.17 -2.31 -6.77
C CYS A 94 9.63 -3.49 -5.94
N ARG A 95 10.15 -4.71 -6.13
CA ARG A 95 9.63 -5.93 -5.49
C ARG A 95 9.46 -5.83 -3.98
N SER A 96 10.46 -5.28 -3.30
CA SER A 96 10.43 -5.14 -1.84
C SER A 96 9.29 -4.21 -1.41
N GLU A 97 9.13 -3.09 -2.11
CA GLU A 97 8.15 -2.06 -1.80
C GLU A 97 6.73 -2.51 -2.13
N ILE A 98 6.53 -3.13 -3.30
CA ILE A 98 5.24 -3.67 -3.72
C ILE A 98 4.75 -4.74 -2.75
N LEU A 99 5.62 -5.69 -2.38
CA LEU A 99 5.25 -6.74 -1.43
C LEU A 99 4.98 -6.19 -0.01
N ARG A 100 5.63 -5.10 0.39
CA ARG A 100 5.37 -4.42 1.66
C ARG A 100 4.06 -3.63 1.66
N LEU A 101 3.68 -3.02 0.53
CA LEU A 101 2.36 -2.40 0.40
C LEU A 101 1.25 -3.47 0.34
N VAL A 102 1.52 -4.62 -0.29
CA VAL A 102 0.60 -5.76 -0.28
C VAL A 102 0.26 -6.21 1.14
N SER A 103 1.20 -6.13 2.10
CA SER A 103 0.93 -6.53 3.48
C SER A 103 -0.02 -5.59 4.23
N TRP A 104 -0.39 -4.44 3.66
CA TRP A 104 -1.37 -3.50 4.23
C TRP A 104 -2.72 -3.49 3.52
N ILE A 105 -2.95 -4.33 2.50
CA ILE A 105 -4.26 -4.45 1.87
C ILE A 105 -5.31 -4.82 2.93
N PRO A 106 -6.44 -4.10 3.04
CA PRO A 106 -7.45 -4.40 4.05
C PRO A 106 -8.15 -5.74 3.80
N PRO A 107 -8.74 -6.38 4.83
CA PRO A 107 -9.56 -7.57 4.62
C PRO A 107 -10.75 -7.26 3.70
N SER A 108 -10.92 -8.05 2.64
CA SER A 108 -12.03 -7.94 1.70
C SER A 108 -12.62 -9.31 1.36
N SER A 109 -13.70 -9.35 0.57
CA SER A 109 -14.30 -10.62 0.20
C SER A 109 -13.33 -11.45 -0.64
N PHE A 110 -13.40 -12.78 -0.53
CA PHE A 110 -12.54 -13.65 -1.34
C PHE A 110 -12.71 -13.42 -2.85
N SER A 111 -13.93 -13.09 -3.29
CA SER A 111 -14.22 -12.75 -4.69
C SER A 111 -13.51 -11.48 -5.16
N ASP A 112 -13.25 -10.53 -4.26
CA ASP A 112 -12.56 -9.29 -4.60
C ASP A 112 -11.05 -9.49 -4.59
N ILE A 113 -10.50 -10.09 -3.53
CA ILE A 113 -9.04 -10.19 -3.38
C ILE A 113 -8.40 -11.23 -4.31
N LYS A 114 -9.10 -12.32 -4.63
CA LYS A 114 -8.54 -13.43 -5.40
C LYS A 114 -8.01 -13.02 -6.80
N PRO A 115 -8.83 -12.41 -7.68
CA PRO A 115 -8.38 -12.13 -9.06
C PRO A 115 -7.30 -11.06 -9.13
N TYR A 116 -7.26 -10.12 -8.17
CA TYR A 116 -6.37 -8.96 -8.22
C TYR A 116 -5.09 -9.10 -7.38
N LEU A 117 -5.10 -9.98 -6.38
CA LEU A 117 -3.94 -10.21 -5.51
C LEU A 117 -3.42 -11.65 -5.60
N PHE A 118 -4.26 -12.65 -5.27
CA PHE A 118 -3.79 -14.02 -5.11
C PHE A 118 -3.44 -14.69 -6.43
N ASP A 119 -4.24 -14.50 -7.49
CA ASP A 119 -3.96 -15.10 -8.78
C ASP A 119 -2.67 -14.55 -9.43
N PRO A 120 -2.43 -13.22 -9.46
CA PRO A 120 -1.16 -12.66 -9.93
C PRO A 120 0.04 -13.12 -9.11
N LEU A 121 -0.05 -13.09 -7.78
CA LEU A 121 1.04 -13.55 -6.91
C LEU A 121 1.31 -15.05 -7.07
N ALA A 122 0.27 -15.88 -7.22
CA ALA A 122 0.43 -17.31 -7.45
C ALA A 122 1.14 -17.59 -8.78
N GLN A 123 0.76 -16.89 -9.85
CA GLN A 123 1.42 -17.00 -11.14
C GLN A 123 2.93 -16.70 -11.02
N LEU A 124 3.28 -15.55 -10.43
CA LEU A 124 4.68 -15.18 -10.20
C LEU A 124 5.39 -16.16 -9.26
N PHE A 125 4.70 -16.63 -8.21
CA PHE A 125 5.27 -17.56 -7.24
C PHE A 125 5.73 -18.85 -7.93
N PHE A 126 4.92 -19.45 -8.80
CA PHE A 126 5.28 -20.72 -9.43
C PHE A 126 6.40 -20.60 -10.47
N THR A 127 6.54 -19.44 -11.12
CA THR A 127 7.55 -19.21 -12.19
C THR A 127 8.85 -18.59 -11.69
N SER A 128 8.92 -18.13 -10.44
CA SER A 128 10.05 -17.37 -9.91
C SER A 128 11.06 -18.19 -9.08
N SER A 129 12.16 -17.53 -8.70
CA SER A 129 13.21 -18.08 -7.84
C SER A 129 12.70 -18.39 -6.43
N ILE A 130 13.46 -19.22 -5.70
CA ILE A 130 13.17 -19.54 -4.28
C ILE A 130 13.15 -18.27 -3.43
N TYR A 131 14.05 -17.31 -3.68
CA TYR A 131 14.08 -16.05 -2.95
C TYR A 131 12.79 -15.24 -3.14
N PHE A 132 12.29 -15.15 -4.38
CA PHE A 132 11.02 -14.49 -4.66
C PHE A 132 9.86 -15.17 -3.91
N LYS A 133 9.81 -16.51 -3.95
CA LYS A 133 8.81 -17.31 -3.23
C LYS A 133 8.82 -17.00 -1.74
N CYS A 134 10.00 -16.94 -1.10
CA CYS A 134 10.12 -16.57 0.30
C CYS A 134 9.60 -15.16 0.58
N SER A 135 9.93 -14.17 -0.27
CA SER A 135 9.44 -12.80 -0.10
C SER A 135 7.91 -12.70 -0.20
N VAL A 136 7.28 -13.47 -1.10
CA VAL A 136 5.81 -13.53 -1.18
C VAL A 136 5.22 -14.14 0.10
N LEU A 137 5.80 -15.24 0.60
CA LEU A 137 5.32 -15.86 1.84
C LEU A 137 5.48 -14.95 3.05
N GLU A 138 6.57 -14.18 3.12
CA GLU A 138 6.81 -13.20 4.18
C GLU A 138 5.79 -12.06 4.12
N SER A 139 5.54 -11.51 2.94
CA SER A 139 4.51 -10.48 2.71
C SER A 139 3.11 -10.97 3.08
N LEU A 140 2.73 -12.19 2.67
CA LEU A 140 1.42 -12.77 3.03
C LEU A 140 1.30 -13.08 4.52
N LYS A 141 2.40 -13.45 5.18
CA LYS A 141 2.42 -13.60 6.64
C LYS A 141 2.18 -12.25 7.31
N GLU A 142 2.88 -11.19 6.88
CA GLU A 142 2.70 -9.84 7.42
C GLU A 142 1.27 -9.32 7.18
N LEU A 143 0.68 -9.59 6.01
CA LEU A 143 -0.71 -9.28 5.69
C LEU A 143 -1.66 -9.86 6.75
N LEU A 144 -1.52 -11.15 7.05
CA LEU A 144 -2.35 -11.82 8.06
C LEU A 144 -2.11 -11.22 9.46
N GLN A 145 -0.88 -10.85 9.79
CA GLN A 145 -0.57 -10.20 11.06
C GLN A 145 -1.22 -8.81 11.16
N ASN A 146 -1.20 -8.03 10.08
CA ASN A 146 -1.83 -6.71 10.03
C ASN A 146 -3.34 -6.83 10.12
N TRP A 147 -3.97 -7.79 9.44
CA TRP A 147 -5.41 -8.08 9.58
C TRP A 147 -5.79 -8.41 11.02
N LEU A 148 -5.00 -9.23 11.70
CA LEU A 148 -5.22 -9.56 13.11
C LEU A 148 -5.13 -8.29 13.99
N ASN A 149 -4.13 -7.44 13.77
CA ASN A 149 -3.95 -6.21 14.53
C ASN A 149 -5.10 -5.20 14.31
N CYS A 150 -5.53 -5.00 13.05
CA CYS A 150 -6.66 -4.12 12.75
C CYS A 150 -7.95 -4.57 13.45
N ASN A 151 -8.23 -5.88 13.47
CA ASN A 151 -9.38 -6.43 14.18
C ASN A 151 -9.32 -6.16 15.70
N VAL A 152 -8.14 -6.32 16.31
CA VAL A 152 -7.95 -6.03 17.75
C VAL A 152 -8.24 -4.56 18.06
N ILE A 153 -7.74 -3.64 17.23
CA ILE A 153 -7.97 -2.20 17.40
C ILE A 153 -9.47 -1.86 17.31
N GLN A 154 -10.21 -2.48 16.39
CA GLN A 154 -11.66 -2.29 16.28
C GLN A 154 -12.39 -2.78 17.53
N MET A 155 -12.03 -3.96 18.06
CA MET A 155 -12.64 -4.49 19.28
C MET A 155 -12.37 -3.59 20.50
N ASP A 156 -11.18 -3.03 20.64
CA ASP A 156 -10.85 -2.12 21.75
C ASP A 156 -11.65 -0.80 21.70
N LEU A 157 -11.93 -0.28 20.50
CA LEU A 157 -12.79 0.90 20.30
C LEU A 157 -14.26 0.61 20.65
N GLU A 158 -14.76 -0.59 20.33
CA GLU A 158 -16.12 -1.01 20.69
C GLU A 158 -16.30 -1.25 22.19
N ILE A 159 -15.26 -1.70 22.89
CA ILE A 159 -15.29 -1.93 24.35
C ILE A 159 -15.17 -0.62 25.14
N SER A 160 -14.54 0.41 24.56
CA SER A 160 -14.32 1.72 25.19
C SER A 160 -15.36 2.79 24.85
N SER A 161 -16.38 2.45 24.04
CA SER A 161 -17.54 3.30 23.71
C SER A 161 -18.78 2.94 24.51
#